data_AF-A0A4Y8VPQ2-F1
#
_entry.id   AF-A0A4Y8VPQ2-F1
#
_cell.length_a   1.000
_cell.length_b   1.000
_cell.length_c   1.000
_cell.angle_alpha   90.00
_cell.angle_beta   90.00
_cell.angle_gamma   90.00
#
_symmetry.space_group_name_H-M   'P 1'
#
loop_
_entity.id
_entity.type
_entity.pdbx_description
1 polymer ?
#
loop_
_entity_poly.entity_id
_entity_poly.type
_entity_poly.pdbx_seq_one_letter_code
_entity_poly.pdbx_strand_id
1 'polypeptide(L)'
;MQITVKDRQSLADIAVQYLGGVEGIFALAERNGISITAKLEDGQTLDWELADTVDATVQKTYAAQGIEPATDIPQKEMEALLTATKKYFAGCIIPRPPRRELTIVDEVTAAKGWTLSGIGSQFDSGTYAQTEREDGIVVNRAKKVIKQLSEGKEVTSESGQTLARIFGNQFDDTFA
;
A
#
# COMPACT_ATOMS: atom_id res chain seq x y z
N MET A 1 23.55 29.13 1.54
CA MET A 1 22.48 29.97 2.13
C MET A 1 21.80 29.15 3.22
N GLN A 2 21.18 29.78 4.22
CA GLN A 2 20.52 29.07 5.32
C GLN A 2 19.02 29.30 5.33
N ILE A 3 18.28 28.25 5.66
CA ILE A 3 16.83 28.23 5.88
C ILE A 3 16.58 27.85 7.32
N THR A 4 15.67 28.54 7.99
CA THR A 4 15.16 28.13 9.30
C THR A 4 13.84 27.41 9.10
N VAL A 5 13.79 26.16 9.54
CA VAL A 5 12.58 25.32 9.55
C VAL A 5 11.57 25.93 10.50
N LYS A 6 10.30 25.98 10.08
CA LYS A 6 9.17 26.38 10.94
C LYS A 6 8.42 25.17 11.47
N ASP A 7 7.59 25.39 12.50
CA ASP A 7 6.71 24.36 13.04
C ASP A 7 5.95 23.62 11.94
N ARG A 8 5.93 22.28 12.04
CA ARG A 8 5.22 21.36 11.14
C ARG A 8 5.63 21.42 9.66
N GLN A 9 6.80 21.96 9.35
CA GLN A 9 7.34 21.85 7.99
C GLN A 9 8.01 20.50 7.78
N SER A 10 7.66 19.84 6.69
CA SER A 10 8.39 18.68 6.18
C SER A 10 9.54 19.11 5.28
N LEU A 11 10.48 18.21 5.02
CA LEU A 11 11.56 18.46 4.05
C LEU A 11 11.01 18.75 2.64
N ALA A 12 9.86 18.17 2.31
CA ALA A 12 9.16 18.43 1.05
C ALA A 12 8.59 19.85 0.96
N ASP A 13 8.03 20.35 2.06
CA ASP A 13 7.52 21.72 2.13
C ASP A 13 8.65 22.73 1.88
N ILE A 14 9.80 22.51 2.50
CA ILE A 14 10.99 23.36 2.34
C ILE A 14 11.52 23.29 0.90
N ALA A 15 11.56 22.10 0.30
CA ALA A 15 12.00 21.95 -1.08
C ALA A 15 11.08 22.71 -2.05
N VAL A 16 9.76 22.61 -1.90
CA VAL A 16 8.83 23.38 -2.74
C VAL A 16 8.99 24.88 -2.51
N GLN A 17 9.10 25.31 -1.26
CA GLN A 17 9.18 26.73 -0.89
C GLN A 17 10.49 27.40 -1.37
N TYR A 18 11.64 26.74 -1.18
CA TYR A 18 12.95 27.33 -1.42
C TYR A 18 13.62 26.85 -2.70
N LEU A 19 13.33 25.64 -3.19
CA LEU A 19 13.92 25.09 -4.42
C LEU A 19 12.91 25.12 -5.58
N GLY A 20 11.63 25.37 -5.31
CA GLY A 20 10.58 25.48 -6.31
C GLY A 20 9.98 24.16 -6.78
N GLY A 21 10.37 23.04 -6.18
CA GLY A 21 9.90 21.70 -6.55
C GLY A 21 10.21 20.66 -5.48
N VAL A 22 9.44 19.56 -5.48
CA VAL A 22 9.62 18.43 -4.54
C VAL A 22 10.90 17.66 -4.87
N GLU A 23 11.35 17.68 -6.12
CA GLU A 23 12.57 17.04 -6.61
C GLU A 23 13.82 17.57 -5.89
N GLY A 24 13.79 18.83 -5.44
CA GLY A 24 14.90 19.46 -4.71
C GLY A 24 15.19 18.79 -3.36
N ILE A 25 14.30 17.94 -2.85
CA ILE A 25 14.49 17.17 -1.61
C ILE A 25 15.79 16.38 -1.62
N PHE A 26 16.17 15.77 -2.74
CA PHE A 26 17.36 14.91 -2.80
C PHE A 26 18.64 15.72 -2.56
N ALA A 27 18.79 16.84 -3.27
CA ALA A 27 19.93 17.74 -3.12
C ALA A 27 19.97 18.40 -1.73
N LEU A 28 18.79 18.73 -1.18
CA LEU A 28 18.67 19.29 0.17
C LEU A 28 19.05 18.27 1.25
N ALA A 29 18.58 17.03 1.12
CA ALA A 29 18.88 15.94 2.04
C ALA A 29 20.37 15.57 2.03
N GLU A 30 20.95 15.41 0.84
CA GLU A 30 22.37 15.08 0.64
C GLU A 30 23.27 16.13 1.29
N ARG A 31 23.00 17.42 1.04
CA ARG A 31 23.82 18.52 1.55
C ARG A 31 23.79 18.66 3.06
N ASN A 32 22.64 18.37 3.67
CA ASN A 32 22.47 18.45 5.12
C ASN A 32 22.78 17.13 5.83
N GLY A 33 23.12 16.06 5.08
CA GLY A 33 23.40 14.74 5.65
C GLY A 33 22.20 14.12 6.38
N ILE A 34 20.98 14.45 5.96
CA ILE A 34 19.74 13.97 6.57
C ILE A 34 19.01 12.98 5.66
N SER A 35 18.14 12.15 6.23
CA SER A 35 17.24 11.30 5.44
C SER A 35 16.19 12.15 4.71
N ILE A 36 15.78 11.70 3.53
CA ILE A 36 14.67 12.29 2.76
C ILE A 36 13.35 12.30 3.56
N THR A 37 13.17 11.31 4.43
CA THR A 37 11.99 11.17 5.31
C THR A 37 12.27 11.61 6.74
N ALA A 38 13.38 12.31 6.98
CA ALA A 38 13.71 12.80 8.31
C ALA A 38 12.63 13.76 8.82
N LYS A 39 12.33 13.65 10.11
CA LYS A 39 11.54 14.65 10.82
C LYS A 39 12.42 15.85 11.09
N LEU A 40 11.88 17.03 10.83
CA LEU A 40 12.55 18.30 11.09
C LEU A 40 12.01 18.91 12.38
N GLU A 41 12.87 19.62 13.10
CA GLU A 41 12.50 20.34 14.32
C GLU A 41 12.27 21.82 14.02
N ASP A 42 11.34 22.45 14.74
CA ASP A 42 11.13 23.90 14.65
C ASP A 42 12.40 24.66 15.04
N GLY A 43 12.79 25.63 14.22
CA GLY A 43 14.03 26.39 14.38
C GLY A 43 15.29 25.69 13.85
N GLN A 44 15.21 24.44 13.35
CA GLN A 44 16.35 23.77 12.74
C GLN A 44 16.87 24.58 11.54
N THR A 45 18.18 24.65 11.36
CA THR A 45 18.81 25.33 10.23
C THR A 45 19.23 24.33 9.17
N LEU A 46 18.86 24.58 7.91
CA LEU A 46 19.27 23.79 6.75
C LEU A 46 20.05 24.65 5.77
N ASP A 47 21.14 24.08 5.26
CA ASP A 47 21.96 24.70 4.21
C ASP A 47 21.43 24.33 2.82
N TRP A 48 21.39 25.31 1.93
CA TRP A 48 21.01 25.15 0.52
C TRP A 48 21.81 26.09 -0.38
N GLU A 49 21.87 25.79 -1.68
CA GLU A 49 22.52 26.63 -2.67
C GLU A 49 21.59 26.95 -3.84
N LEU A 50 21.87 28.08 -4.51
CA LEU A 50 21.10 28.46 -5.69
C LEU A 50 21.16 27.41 -6.81
N ALA A 51 22.24 26.64 -6.86
CA ALA A 51 22.44 25.56 -7.83
C ALA A 51 21.44 24.40 -7.68
N ASP A 52 20.84 24.25 -6.49
CA ASP A 52 19.84 23.20 -6.22
C ASP A 52 18.43 23.61 -6.64
N THR A 53 18.25 24.85 -7.08
CA THR A 53 16.93 25.38 -7.46
C THR A 53 16.41 24.63 -8.68
N VAL A 54 15.23 24.03 -8.52
CA VAL A 54 14.52 23.30 -9.59
C VAL A 54 13.72 24.27 -10.46
N ASP A 55 12.92 25.13 -9.84
CA ASP A 55 12.13 26.15 -10.55
C ASP A 55 12.11 27.50 -9.81
N ALA A 56 12.85 28.46 -10.35
CA ALA A 56 12.94 29.81 -9.80
C ALA A 56 11.61 30.58 -9.87
N THR A 57 10.69 30.23 -10.77
CA THR A 57 9.37 30.88 -10.89
C THR A 57 8.48 30.51 -9.71
N VAL A 58 8.44 29.22 -9.37
CA VAL A 58 7.68 28.71 -8.21
C VAL A 58 8.24 29.30 -6.92
N GLN A 59 9.57 29.23 -6.74
CA GLN A 59 10.26 29.82 -5.58
C GLN A 59 9.88 31.30 -5.39
N LYS A 60 9.96 32.12 -6.45
CA LYS A 60 9.58 33.54 -6.39
C LYS A 60 8.10 33.74 -6.09
N THR A 61 7.23 32.89 -6.62
CA THR A 61 5.78 32.98 -6.39
C THR A 61 5.45 32.69 -4.93
N TYR A 62 6.04 31.64 -4.35
CA TYR A 62 5.88 31.30 -2.93
C TYR A 62 6.40 32.42 -2.04
N ALA A 63 7.59 32.96 -2.33
CA ALA A 63 8.16 34.08 -1.59
C ALA A 63 7.31 35.35 -1.68
N ALA A 64 6.79 35.68 -2.88
CA ALA A 64 5.95 36.86 -3.08
C ALA A 64 4.57 36.75 -2.41
N GLN A 65 4.02 35.54 -2.34
CA GLN A 65 2.73 35.27 -1.71
C GLN A 65 2.84 34.97 -0.22
N GLY A 66 4.06 34.79 0.32
CA GLY A 66 4.28 34.40 1.71
C GLY A 66 3.71 33.02 2.03
N ILE A 67 3.76 32.09 1.08
CA ILE A 67 3.25 30.72 1.27
C ILE A 67 4.30 29.90 2.00
N GLU A 68 3.88 29.31 3.11
CA GLU A 68 4.72 28.48 3.98
C GLU A 68 3.96 27.18 4.27
N PRO A 69 4.12 26.14 3.43
CA PRO A 69 3.45 24.87 3.63
C PRO A 69 3.95 24.22 4.93
N ALA A 70 3.04 23.57 5.65
CA ALA A 70 3.30 22.91 6.92
C ALA A 70 2.52 21.58 6.95
N THR A 71 2.95 20.64 6.11
CA THR A 71 2.25 19.37 5.90
C THR A 71 2.67 18.28 6.89
N ASP A 72 3.71 18.53 7.70
CA ASP A 72 4.15 17.55 8.69
C ASP A 72 3.16 17.47 9.86
N ILE A 73 2.84 16.25 10.27
CA ILE A 73 2.00 15.99 11.44
C ILE A 73 2.84 15.24 12.47
N PRO A 74 3.01 15.77 13.70
CA PRO A 74 3.75 15.08 14.74
C PRO A 74 2.98 13.83 15.18
N GLN A 75 3.71 12.77 15.55
CA GLN A 75 3.11 11.47 15.85
C GLN A 75 2.05 11.55 16.97
N LYS A 76 2.31 12.35 18.01
CA LYS A 76 1.36 12.58 19.10
C LYS A 76 0.01 13.12 18.60
N GLU A 77 0.03 14.04 17.65
CA GLU A 77 -1.19 14.58 17.06
C GLU A 77 -1.86 13.59 16.12
N MET A 78 -1.07 12.84 15.36
CA MET A 78 -1.60 11.74 14.55
C MET A 78 -2.35 10.72 15.42
N GLU A 79 -1.78 10.31 16.56
CA GLU A 79 -2.41 9.41 17.52
C GLU A 79 -3.67 10.02 18.15
N ALA A 80 -3.64 11.31 18.49
CA ALA A 80 -4.81 12.03 19.00
C ALA A 80 -5.93 12.10 17.95
N LEU A 81 -5.60 12.39 16.69
CA LEU A 81 -6.54 12.43 15.57
C LEU A 81 -7.12 11.05 15.30
N LEU A 82 -6.30 10.00 15.28
CA LEU A 82 -6.77 8.62 15.15
C LEU A 82 -7.71 8.26 16.32
N THR A 83 -7.42 8.71 17.53
CA THR A 83 -8.29 8.48 18.69
C THR A 83 -9.60 9.26 18.61
N ALA A 84 -9.55 10.53 18.18
CA ALA A 84 -10.73 11.38 18.05
C ALA A 84 -11.64 10.97 16.88
N THR A 85 -11.05 10.44 15.78
CA THR A 85 -11.77 10.03 14.58
C THR A 85 -12.22 8.57 14.61
N LYS A 86 -11.76 7.77 15.59
CA LYS A 86 -12.35 6.47 15.88
C LYS A 86 -13.84 6.65 16.16
N LYS A 87 -14.68 6.26 15.20
CA LYS A 87 -16.10 6.02 15.46
C LYS A 87 -16.20 4.82 16.39
N TYR A 88 -16.51 5.08 17.65
CA TYR A 88 -16.78 4.03 18.60
C TYR A 88 -18.15 3.42 18.29
N PHE A 89 -18.15 2.21 17.75
CA PHE A 89 -19.21 1.24 18.03
C PHE A 89 -18.52 -0.05 18.49
N ALA A 90 -18.63 -0.35 19.79
CA ALA A 90 -18.12 -1.58 20.41
C ALA A 90 -16.66 -1.98 20.06
N GLY A 91 -15.76 -1.01 19.87
CA GLY A 91 -14.31 -1.28 19.78
C GLY A 91 -13.74 -1.71 18.42
N CYS A 92 -14.51 -1.67 17.32
CA CYS A 92 -14.00 -1.92 15.96
C CYS A 92 -14.13 -0.71 15.03
N ILE A 93 -13.18 -0.55 14.09
CA ILE A 93 -13.26 0.44 13.00
C ILE A 93 -14.29 -0.06 11.98
N ILE A 94 -15.48 0.55 11.94
CA ILE A 94 -16.51 0.22 10.93
C ILE A 94 -16.32 1.15 9.71
N PRO A 95 -15.91 0.65 8.52
CA PRO A 95 -16.04 1.43 7.32
C PRO A 95 -17.54 1.67 7.05
N ARG A 96 -17.94 2.89 6.65
CA ARG A 96 -19.31 3.12 6.20
C ARG A 96 -19.58 2.19 5.01
N PRO A 97 -20.56 1.26 5.08
CA PRO A 97 -20.98 0.58 3.87
C PRO A 97 -21.55 1.65 2.92
N PRO A 98 -21.28 1.57 1.61
CA PRO A 98 -22.02 2.38 0.65
C PRO A 98 -23.51 2.11 0.90
N ARG A 99 -24.33 3.17 0.92
CA ARG A 99 -25.80 3.04 1.01
C ARG A 99 -26.29 2.18 -0.16
N ARG A 100 -26.37 0.88 0.05
CA ARG A 100 -27.27 -0.02 -0.63
C ARG A 100 -28.14 -0.60 0.47
N GLU A 101 -29.44 -0.37 0.33
CA GLU A 101 -30.49 -0.96 1.14
C GLU A 101 -30.15 -2.42 1.45
N LEU A 102 -29.81 -2.72 2.70
CA LEU A 102 -29.59 -4.07 3.18
C LEU A 102 -30.71 -4.36 4.16
N THR A 103 -31.80 -4.89 3.61
CA THR A 103 -32.76 -5.69 4.35
C THR A 103 -32.01 -6.76 5.11
N ILE A 104 -32.14 -6.71 6.43
CA ILE A 104 -31.65 -7.66 7.40
C ILE A 104 -32.05 -9.07 6.96
N VAL A 105 -31.06 -9.97 6.80
CA VAL A 105 -31.34 -11.37 6.50
C VAL A 105 -31.74 -12.05 7.81
N ASP A 106 -33.02 -12.44 7.83
CA ASP A 106 -33.74 -13.12 8.89
C ASP A 106 -33.07 -14.42 9.39
N GLU A 107 -33.61 -14.93 10.49
CA GLU A 107 -33.30 -16.16 11.24
C GLU A 107 -33.03 -17.44 10.40
N VAL A 108 -33.32 -17.41 9.10
CA VAL A 108 -33.06 -18.46 8.10
C VAL A 108 -31.57 -18.85 8.02
N THR A 109 -30.65 -17.94 8.35
CA THR A 109 -29.20 -18.18 8.25
C THR A 109 -28.68 -19.11 9.36
N ALA A 110 -29.34 -19.15 10.53
CA ALA A 110 -29.00 -20.06 11.63
C ALA A 110 -29.42 -21.52 11.34
N ALA A 111 -30.45 -21.73 10.51
CA ALA A 111 -30.96 -23.07 10.19
C ALA A 111 -30.06 -23.88 9.24
N LYS A 112 -29.01 -23.27 8.64
CA LYS A 112 -28.19 -23.89 7.60
C LYS A 112 -26.79 -24.35 8.03
N GLY A 113 -26.48 -24.37 9.33
CA GLY A 113 -25.34 -25.12 9.86
C GLY A 113 -23.94 -24.61 9.50
N TRP A 114 -23.72 -23.29 9.47
CA TRP A 114 -22.40 -22.71 9.20
C TRP A 114 -21.61 -22.56 10.50
N THR A 115 -20.50 -23.29 10.65
CA THR A 115 -19.58 -23.19 11.81
C THR A 115 -18.36 -22.35 11.47
N LEU A 116 -17.96 -21.49 12.43
CA LEU A 116 -16.82 -20.59 12.29
C LEU A 116 -15.52 -21.34 12.61
N SER A 117 -14.69 -21.63 11.60
CA SER A 117 -13.38 -22.27 11.80
C SER A 117 -12.22 -21.32 11.54
N GLY A 118 -11.42 -21.08 12.58
CA GLY A 118 -9.98 -20.86 12.45
C GLY A 118 -9.52 -19.40 12.25
N ILE A 119 -8.97 -18.83 13.32
CA ILE A 119 -8.15 -17.62 13.30
C ILE A 119 -6.79 -17.98 12.67
N GLY A 120 -6.48 -17.42 11.51
CA GLY A 120 -5.21 -17.59 10.78
C GLY A 120 -4.59 -16.23 10.41
N SER A 121 -3.26 -16.18 10.45
CA SER A 121 -2.41 -15.00 10.65
C SER A 121 -2.16 -14.06 9.46
N GLN A 122 -2.14 -12.76 9.78
CA GLN A 122 -1.25 -11.68 9.31
C GLN A 122 -1.23 -11.21 7.83
N PHE A 123 -1.98 -11.80 6.90
CA PHE A 123 -2.16 -11.24 5.55
C PHE A 123 -3.62 -11.38 5.08
N ASP A 124 -4.58 -11.03 5.94
CA ASP A 124 -6.00 -11.25 5.65
C ASP A 124 -6.62 -9.97 5.08
N SER A 125 -6.48 -9.81 3.77
CA SER A 125 -7.18 -8.82 2.95
C SER A 125 -8.69 -9.07 3.01
N GLY A 126 -9.34 -8.70 4.10
CA GLY A 126 -10.79 -8.77 4.26
C GLY A 126 -11.35 -10.20 4.29
N THR A 127 -12.12 -10.51 5.31
CA THR A 127 -12.93 -11.73 5.35
C THR A 127 -14.02 -11.63 4.28
N TYR A 128 -13.72 -12.06 3.06
CA TYR A 128 -14.76 -12.42 2.11
C TYR A 128 -15.24 -13.80 2.50
N ALA A 129 -16.54 -13.93 2.83
CA ALA A 129 -17.18 -15.22 2.79
C ALA A 129 -17.18 -15.67 1.31
N GLN A 130 -16.13 -16.36 0.88
CA GLN A 130 -16.24 -17.21 -0.28
C GLN A 130 -17.13 -18.37 0.13
N THR A 131 -18.42 -18.25 -0.14
CA THR A 131 -19.13 -19.46 -0.57
C THR A 131 -18.34 -19.93 -1.78
N GLU A 132 -17.73 -21.11 -1.71
CA GLU A 132 -17.27 -21.82 -2.89
C GLU A 132 -18.51 -21.98 -3.78
N ARG A 133 -18.75 -21.00 -4.66
CA ARG A 133 -19.59 -21.23 -5.82
C ARG A 133 -18.74 -22.14 -6.68
N GLU A 134 -19.22 -23.36 -6.87
CA GLU A 134 -18.68 -24.35 -7.81
C GLU A 134 -18.70 -23.86 -9.29
N ASP A 135 -18.86 -22.57 -9.54
CA ASP A 135 -18.91 -21.96 -10.85
C ASP A 135 -17.60 -21.22 -11.14
N GLY A 136 -16.54 -21.99 -11.35
CA GLY A 136 -15.20 -21.48 -11.67
C GLY A 136 -14.36 -22.53 -12.41
N ILE A 137 -14.64 -22.72 -13.70
CA ILE A 137 -14.08 -23.79 -14.56
C ILE A 137 -12.53 -23.76 -14.70
N VAL A 138 -11.83 -22.72 -14.25
CA VAL A 138 -10.43 -22.49 -14.64
C VAL A 138 -9.39 -22.89 -13.58
N VAL A 139 -9.70 -22.82 -12.27
CA VAL A 139 -8.69 -23.06 -11.22
C VAL A 139 -8.52 -24.54 -10.87
N ASN A 140 -9.59 -25.34 -11.01
CA ASN A 140 -9.53 -26.77 -10.68
C ASN A 140 -8.75 -27.60 -11.69
N ARG A 141 -8.73 -27.21 -12.97
CA ARG A 141 -8.00 -27.94 -14.02
C ARG A 141 -6.49 -27.83 -13.85
N ALA A 142 -5.99 -26.62 -13.61
CA ALA A 142 -4.55 -26.39 -13.40
C ALA A 142 -4.04 -27.18 -12.18
N LYS A 143 -4.77 -27.14 -11.06
CA LYS A 143 -4.42 -27.92 -9.86
C LYS A 143 -4.42 -29.43 -10.11
N LYS A 144 -5.38 -29.94 -10.89
CA LYS A 144 -5.47 -31.36 -11.24
C LYS A 144 -4.30 -31.81 -12.11
N VAL A 145 -3.91 -31.01 -13.10
CA VAL A 145 -2.76 -31.28 -13.98
C VAL A 145 -1.44 -31.25 -13.20
N ILE A 146 -1.25 -30.26 -12.32
CA ILE A 146 -0.06 -30.18 -11.45
C ILE A 146 0.06 -31.42 -10.56
N LYS A 147 -1.06 -31.87 -9.98
CA LYS A 147 -1.09 -33.09 -9.17
C LYS A 147 -0.74 -34.35 -9.97
N GLN A 148 -1.29 -34.51 -11.17
CA GLN A 148 -0.99 -35.65 -12.05
C GLN A 148 0.49 -35.69 -12.48
N LEU A 149 1.07 -34.52 -12.78
CA LEU A 149 2.50 -34.38 -13.09
C LEU A 149 3.39 -34.71 -11.89
N SER A 150 3.02 -34.31 -10.67
CA SER A 150 3.77 -34.65 -9.45
C SER A 150 3.72 -36.14 -9.10
N GLU A 151 2.67 -36.84 -9.52
CA GLU A 151 2.50 -38.29 -9.35
C GLU A 151 3.16 -39.11 -10.49
N GLY A 152 3.81 -38.45 -11.46
CA GLY A 152 4.50 -39.11 -12.58
C GLY A 152 3.57 -39.78 -13.59
N LYS A 153 2.27 -39.44 -13.60
CA LYS A 153 1.28 -40.00 -14.53
C LYS A 153 1.18 -39.13 -15.79
N GLU A 154 0.94 -39.76 -16.94
CA GLU A 154 0.71 -39.05 -18.19
C GLU A 154 -0.58 -38.21 -18.10
N VAL A 155 -0.50 -36.95 -18.52
CA VAL A 155 -1.63 -36.01 -18.49
C VAL A 155 -2.46 -36.20 -19.75
N THR A 156 -3.60 -36.87 -19.62
CA THR A 156 -4.56 -37.06 -20.70
C THR A 156 -5.62 -35.94 -20.69
N SER A 157 -5.83 -35.28 -21.83
CA SER A 157 -6.93 -34.34 -22.01
C SER A 157 -8.25 -35.11 -22.08
N GLU A 158 -9.34 -34.53 -21.56
CA GLU A 158 -10.70 -35.08 -21.69
C GLU A 158 -11.16 -35.19 -23.15
N SER A 159 -10.48 -34.52 -24.09
CA SER A 159 -10.67 -34.68 -25.55
C SER A 159 -10.03 -35.94 -26.13
N GLY A 160 -9.41 -36.82 -25.32
CA GLY A 160 -8.71 -38.03 -25.77
C GLY A 160 -7.37 -37.75 -26.47
N GLN A 161 -6.92 -36.49 -26.47
CA GLN A 161 -5.63 -36.11 -27.04
C GLN A 161 -4.53 -36.23 -25.97
N THR A 162 -3.45 -36.92 -26.32
CA THR A 162 -2.25 -37.04 -25.49
C THR A 162 -1.51 -35.71 -25.49
N LEU A 163 -1.34 -35.08 -24.33
CA LEU A 163 -0.59 -33.82 -24.22
C LEU A 163 0.90 -34.16 -24.08
N ALA A 164 1.66 -34.00 -25.15
CA ALA A 164 3.12 -34.09 -25.09
C ALA A 164 3.71 -32.82 -24.46
N ARG A 165 4.67 -32.96 -23.53
CA ARG A 165 5.46 -31.83 -23.02
C ARG A 165 6.25 -31.22 -24.17
N ILE A 166 5.89 -30.00 -24.58
CA ILE A 166 6.52 -29.31 -25.71
C ILE A 166 7.89 -28.72 -25.33
N PHE A 167 8.15 -28.50 -24.04
CA PHE A 167 9.46 -28.09 -23.52
C PHE A 167 9.97 -29.13 -22.53
N GLY A 168 11.09 -29.77 -22.87
CA GLY A 168 11.94 -30.40 -21.85
C GLY A 168 12.58 -29.28 -21.02
N ASN A 169 12.56 -29.40 -19.69
CA ASN A 169 13.31 -28.51 -18.81
C ASN A 169 14.81 -28.70 -19.07
N GLN A 170 15.41 -27.91 -19.97
CA GLN A 170 16.87 -27.81 -20.04
C GLN A 170 17.50 -27.30 -18.72
N PHE A 171 16.67 -26.77 -17.82
CA PHE A 171 17.10 -26.27 -16.51
C PHE A 171 17.43 -27.40 -15.52
N ASP A 172 16.80 -28.57 -15.62
CA ASP A 172 17.04 -29.68 -14.68
C ASP A 172 18.30 -30.51 -15.03
N ASP A 173 18.74 -30.51 -16.30
CA ASP A 173 19.98 -31.19 -16.71
C ASP A 173 21.25 -30.38 -16.40
N THR A 174 21.13 -29.09 -16.07
CA THR A 174 22.29 -28.20 -15.88
C THR A 174 22.72 -28.10 -14.41
N PHE A 175 21.88 -28.51 -13.46
CA PHE A 175 22.14 -28.40 -12.01
C PHE A 175 21.90 -29.70 -11.22
N ALA A 176 21.86 -30.85 -11.90
CA ALA A 176 21.90 -32.18 -11.26
C ALA A 176 23.32 -32.52 -10.77
#